data_AF-A0A6L8EKV8-F1
#
_entry.id   AF-A0A6L8EKV8-F1
#
_cell.length_a   1.000
_cell.length_b   1.000
_cell.length_c   1.000
_cell.angle_alpha   90.00
_cell.angle_beta   90.00
_cell.angle_gamma   90.00
#
_symmetry.space_group_name_H-M   'P 1'
#
loop_
_entity.id
_entity.type
_entity.pdbx_description
1 polymer ?
#
loop_
_entity_poly.entity_id
_entity_poly.type
_entity_poly.pdbx_seq_one_letter_code
_entity_poly.pdbx_strand_id
1 'polypeptide(L)'
;MVHCYFLAALAYNVASQALHDMTGRKLAPTDPVFGILFISLVYLVYLLKPYLPLYPFSLLMFVLLAMIVRFGIIQHLLNYSSQTYHSRLSWLLAILINIFGCIVLPIASFYPGT
;
A
#
# COMPACT_ATOMS: atom_id res chain seq x y z
N MET A 1 12.84 -5.95 -5.05
CA MET A 1 11.86 -6.15 -3.95
C MET A 1 10.87 -4.98 -3.83
N VAL A 2 11.31 -3.73 -3.77
CA VAL A 2 10.42 -2.55 -3.69
C VAL A 2 9.44 -2.46 -4.87
N HIS A 3 9.91 -2.65 -6.11
CA HIS A 3 9.04 -2.64 -7.29
C HIS A 3 7.95 -3.73 -7.23
N CYS A 4 8.27 -4.91 -6.66
CA CYS A 4 7.29 -5.98 -6.47
C CYS A 4 6.18 -5.56 -5.50
N TYR A 5 6.52 -4.81 -4.44
CA TYR A 5 5.51 -4.25 -3.53
C TYR A 5 4.59 -3.29 -4.26
N PHE A 6 5.14 -2.34 -5.02
CA PHE A 6 4.33 -1.38 -5.77
C PHE A 6 3.44 -2.04 -6.82
N LEU A 7 3.97 -3.02 -7.56
CA LEU A 7 3.18 -3.81 -8.51
C LEU A 7 2.05 -4.57 -7.82
N ALA A 8 2.32 -5.25 -6.70
CA ALA A 8 1.30 -5.98 -5.96
C ALA A 8 0.21 -5.05 -5.41
N ALA A 9 0.60 -3.91 -4.83
CA ALA A 9 -0.32 -2.92 -4.28
C ALA A 9 -1.17 -2.25 -5.36
N LEU A 10 -0.58 -1.89 -6.51
CA LEU A 10 -1.33 -1.37 -7.66
C LEU A 10 -2.27 -2.44 -8.22
N ALA A 11 -1.78 -3.67 -8.46
CA ALA A 11 -2.59 -4.75 -8.99
C ALA A 11 -3.79 -5.07 -8.09
N TYR A 12 -3.60 -5.07 -6.77
CA TYR A 12 -4.70 -5.29 -5.81
C TYR A 12 -5.76 -4.19 -5.92
N ASN A 13 -5.37 -2.92 -5.95
CA ASN A 13 -6.33 -1.82 -6.02
C ASN A 13 -7.00 -1.72 -7.39
N VAL A 14 -6.28 -1.97 -8.49
CA VAL A 14 -6.84 -2.06 -9.85
C VAL A 14 -7.84 -3.21 -9.94
N ALA A 15 -7.50 -4.40 -9.44
CA ALA A 15 -8.42 -5.52 -9.39
C ALA A 15 -9.66 -5.22 -8.52
N SER A 16 -9.48 -4.48 -7.42
CA SER A 16 -10.59 -4.04 -6.56
C SER A 16 -11.51 -3.05 -7.27
N GLN A 17 -10.96 -2.12 -8.06
CA GLN A 17 -11.74 -1.21 -8.88
C GLN A 17 -12.47 -1.95 -10.01
N ALA A 18 -11.78 -2.82 -10.75
CA ALA A 18 -12.40 -3.60 -11.82
C ALA A 18 -13.55 -4.47 -11.30
N LEU A 19 -13.38 -5.10 -10.13
CA LEU A 19 -14.46 -5.86 -9.49
C LEU A 19 -15.64 -4.95 -9.08
N HIS A 20 -15.35 -3.75 -8.59
CA HIS A 20 -16.38 -2.76 -8.25
C HIS A 20 -17.18 -2.33 -9.47
N ASP A 21 -16.51 -2.08 -10.60
CA ASP A 21 -17.16 -1.71 -11.86
C ASP A 21 -18.05 -2.86 -12.40
N MET A 22 -17.65 -4.12 -12.18
CA MET A 22 -18.39 -5.30 -12.64
C MET A 22 -19.56 -5.71 -11.72
N THR A 23 -19.41 -5.57 -10.40
CA THR A 23 -20.31 -6.20 -9.42
C THR A 23 -20.88 -5.24 -8.37
N GLY A 24 -20.43 -3.99 -8.36
CA GLY A 24 -20.69 -3.03 -7.29
C GLY A 24 -19.92 -3.32 -5.98
N ARG A 25 -19.21 -4.45 -5.87
CA ARG A 25 -18.45 -4.83 -4.66
C ARG A 25 -16.94 -4.64 -4.85
N LYS A 26 -16.25 -4.20 -3.79
CA LYS A 26 -14.80 -4.02 -3.75
C LYS A 26 -14.11 -5.24 -3.12
N LEU A 27 -12.83 -5.47 -3.41
CA LEU A 27 -12.05 -6.53 -2.75
C LEU A 27 -11.88 -6.25 -1.24
N ALA A 28 -11.71 -4.99 -0.89
CA ALA A 28 -11.58 -4.47 0.47
C ALA A 28 -12.48 -3.24 0.67
N PRO A 29 -12.81 -2.86 1.92
CA PRO A 29 -13.64 -1.69 2.22
C PRO A 29 -12.96 -0.35 1.90
N THR A 30 -11.64 -0.34 1.73
CA THR A 30 -10.87 0.83 1.31
C THR A 30 -11.24 1.24 -0.11
N ASP A 31 -11.24 2.55 -0.36
CA ASP A 31 -11.48 3.05 -1.71
C ASP A 31 -10.31 2.69 -2.64
N PRO A 32 -10.55 1.93 -3.73
CA PRO A 32 -9.48 1.47 -4.61
C PRO A 32 -8.84 2.61 -5.42
N VAL A 33 -9.58 3.66 -5.78
CA VAL A 33 -9.02 4.82 -6.49
C VAL A 33 -8.07 5.58 -5.57
N PHE A 34 -8.49 5.80 -4.32
CA PHE A 34 -7.60 6.39 -3.32
C PHE A 34 -6.36 5.53 -3.08
N GLY A 35 -6.52 4.20 -3.03
CA GLY A 35 -5.41 3.25 -2.93
C GLY A 35 -4.42 3.36 -4.10
N ILE A 36 -4.91 3.44 -5.34
CA ILE A 36 -4.06 3.64 -6.53
C ILE A 36 -3.27 4.94 -6.41
N LEU A 37 -3.96 6.06 -6.16
CA LEU A 37 -3.34 7.38 -6.08
C LEU A 37 -2.28 7.44 -4.97
N PHE A 38 -2.60 6.90 -3.80
CA PHE A 38 -1.69 6.89 -2.67
C PHE A 38 -0.44 6.05 -2.96
N ILE A 39 -0.59 4.84 -3.50
CA ILE A 39 0.54 3.97 -3.84
C ILE A 39 1.39 4.57 -4.98
N SER A 40 0.77 5.20 -5.97
CA SER A 40 1.48 5.94 -7.02
C SER A 40 2.28 7.12 -6.45
N LEU A 41 1.72 7.86 -5.48
CA LEU A 41 2.44 8.93 -4.78
C LEU A 41 3.63 8.37 -4.00
N VAL A 42 3.45 7.29 -3.23
CA VAL A 42 4.56 6.65 -2.50
C VAL A 42 5.65 6.19 -3.46
N TYR A 43 5.29 5.65 -4.63
CA TYR A 43 6.27 5.24 -5.63
C TYR A 43 7.00 6.42 -6.24
N LEU A 44 6.30 7.51 -6.57
CA LEU A 44 6.91 8.73 -7.07
C LEU A 44 7.92 9.29 -6.05
N VAL A 45 7.53 9.38 -4.78
CA VAL A 45 8.43 9.81 -3.71
C VAL A 45 9.66 8.90 -3.60
N TYR A 46 9.48 7.59 -3.68
CA TYR A 46 10.59 6.63 -3.69
C TYR A 46 11.55 6.87 -4.86
N LEU A 47 11.03 7.13 -6.06
CA LEU A 47 11.84 7.44 -7.25
C LEU A 47 12.61 8.77 -7.13
N LEU A 48 12.19 9.67 -6.24
CA LEU A 48 12.89 10.93 -5.96
C LEU A 48 14.08 10.76 -4.99
N LYS A 49 14.30 9.56 -4.43
CA LYS A 49 15.43 9.26 -3.53
C LYS A 49 16.79 9.80 -4.00
N PRO A 50 17.24 9.60 -5.26
CA PRO A 50 18.57 10.09 -5.69
C PRO A 50 18.64 11.62 -5.86
N TYR A 51 17.50 12.32 -5.86
CA TYR A 51 17.42 13.77 -6.07
C TYR A 51 17.15 14.56 -4.79
N LEU A 52 16.82 13.88 -3.69
CA LEU A 52 16.49 14.51 -2.41
C LEU A 52 17.58 14.26 -1.37
N PRO A 53 17.88 15.25 -0.51
CA PRO A 53 18.75 15.02 0.64
C PRO A 53 18.16 13.92 1.56
N LEU A 54 19.05 13.16 2.22
CA LEU A 54 18.66 11.99 3.01
C LEU A 54 17.60 12.31 4.08
N TYR A 55 17.76 13.40 4.82
CA TYR A 55 16.87 13.78 5.91
C TYR A 55 15.42 14.10 5.43
N PRO A 56 15.17 15.04 4.51
CA PRO A 56 13.83 15.32 4.02
C PRO A 56 13.19 14.11 3.32
N PHE A 57 13.97 13.32 2.57
CA PHE A 57 13.47 12.07 1.99
C PHE A 57 13.03 11.07 3.07
N SER A 58 13.85 10.86 4.09
CA SER A 58 13.59 9.95 5.20
C SER A 58 12.33 10.35 5.97
N LEU A 59 12.17 11.64 6.26
CA LEU A 59 10.99 12.17 6.95
C LEU A 59 9.72 11.93 6.13
N LEU A 60 9.76 12.20 4.82
CA LEU A 60 8.62 11.99 3.94
C LEU A 60 8.24 10.50 3.85
N MET A 61 9.24 9.62 3.68
CA MET A 61 9.01 8.17 3.67
C MET A 61 8.45 7.66 4.99
N PHE A 62 8.91 8.20 6.13
CA PHE A 62 8.39 7.84 7.45
C PHE A 62 6.90 8.18 7.59
N VAL A 63 6.49 9.38 7.16
CA VAL A 63 5.08 9.79 7.19
C VAL A 63 4.22 8.88 6.32
N LEU A 64 4.67 8.57 5.10
CA LEU A 64 3.96 7.66 4.20
C LEU A 64 3.87 6.24 4.77
N LEU A 65 4.93 5.75 5.39
CA LEU A 65 4.93 4.46 6.09
C LEU A 65 3.93 4.43 7.25
N ALA A 66 3.86 5.49 8.05
CA ALA A 66 2.87 5.59 9.12
C ALA A 66 1.42 5.53 8.57
N MET A 67 1.18 6.16 7.42
CA MET A 67 -0.11 6.06 6.72
C MET A 67 -0.39 4.63 6.23
N ILE A 68 0.60 3.94 5.66
CA ILE A 68 0.47 2.52 5.26
C ILE A 68 0.13 1.64 6.48
N VAL A 69 0.80 1.83 7.62
CA VAL A 69 0.51 1.08 8.84
C VAL A 69 -0.92 1.36 9.31
N ARG A 70 -1.32 2.64 9.38
CA ARG A 70 -2.66 3.03 9.88
C ARG A 70 -3.79 2.53 8.98
N PHE A 71 -3.72 2.80 7.68
CA PHE A 71 -4.80 2.54 6.73
C PHE A 71 -4.68 1.20 6.01
N GLY A 72 -3.45 0.72 5.78
CA GLY A 72 -3.16 -0.54 5.08
C GLY A 72 -3.02 -1.76 5.98
N ILE A 73 -2.86 -1.61 7.30
CA ILE A 73 -2.75 -2.74 8.24
C ILE A 73 -3.78 -2.62 9.36
N ILE A 74 -3.68 -1.59 10.20
CA ILE A 74 -4.52 -1.46 11.41
C ILE A 74 -6.01 -1.41 11.03
N GLN A 75 -6.37 -0.62 10.01
CA GLN A 75 -7.75 -0.55 9.56
C GLN A 75 -8.29 -1.90 9.08
N HIS A 76 -7.48 -2.71 8.39
CA HIS A 76 -7.89 -4.02 7.90
C HIS A 76 -8.03 -5.05 9.05
N LEU A 77 -7.18 -4.96 10.07
CA LEU A 77 -7.26 -5.82 11.26
C LEU A 77 -8.49 -5.51 12.11
N LEU A 78 -8.80 -4.22 12.32
CA LEU A 78 -9.88 -3.80 13.21
C LEU A 78 -11.28 -3.90 12.58
N ASN A 79 -11.38 -3.84 11.25
CA ASN A 79 -12.66 -3.74 10.54
C ASN A 79 -12.97 -4.96 9.66
N TYR A 80 -12.42 -6.13 9.98
CA TYR A 80 -12.76 -7.34 9.25
C TYR A 80 -14.26 -7.68 9.43
N SER A 81 -14.97 -7.81 8.30
CA SER A 81 -16.33 -8.33 8.24
C SER A 81 -16.55 -9.06 6.92
N SER A 82 -17.29 -10.16 6.95
CA SER A 82 -17.68 -10.92 5.74
C SER A 82 -18.58 -10.12 4.80
N GLN A 83 -19.19 -9.04 5.29
CA GLN A 83 -20.03 -8.15 4.49
C GLN A 83 -19.19 -7.11 3.73
N THR A 84 -18.08 -6.67 4.33
CA THR A 84 -17.26 -5.56 3.80
C THR A 84 -16.13 -6.02 2.89
N TYR A 85 -15.67 -7.27 3.02
CA TYR A 85 -14.71 -7.87 2.10
C TYR A 85 -15.40 -8.81 1.13
N HIS A 86 -14.86 -8.89 -0.09
CA HIS A 86 -15.32 -9.86 -1.07
C HIS A 86 -15.05 -11.30 -0.61
N SER A 87 -13.90 -11.54 0.02
CA SER A 87 -13.52 -12.86 0.55
C SER A 87 -12.47 -12.75 1.66
N ARG A 88 -12.28 -13.85 2.42
CA ARG A 88 -11.19 -13.97 3.40
C ARG A 88 -9.81 -13.82 2.75
N LEU A 89 -9.66 -14.32 1.53
CA LEU A 89 -8.40 -14.19 0.77
C LEU A 89 -8.13 -12.73 0.41
N SER A 90 -9.16 -11.99 -0.01
CA SER A 90 -9.05 -10.56 -0.33
C SER A 90 -8.58 -9.76 0.89
N TRP A 91 -9.14 -10.03 2.07
CA TRP A 91 -8.71 -9.44 3.34
C TRP A 91 -7.25 -9.77 3.67
N LEU A 92 -6.90 -11.05 3.60
CA LEU A 92 -5.55 -11.50 3.91
C LEU A 92 -4.51 -10.86 2.96
N LEU A 93 -4.81 -10.81 1.65
CA LEU A 93 -3.94 -10.19 0.66
C LEU A 93 -3.75 -8.68 0.93
N ALA A 94 -4.81 -7.96 1.31
CA ALA A 94 -4.68 -6.54 1.68
C ALA A 94 -3.67 -6.34 2.82
N ILE A 95 -3.74 -7.17 3.86
CA ILE A 95 -2.81 -7.10 4.99
C ILE A 95 -1.39 -7.50 4.56
N LEU A 96 -1.23 -8.63 3.87
CA LEU A 96 0.08 -9.15 3.51
C LEU A 96 0.85 -8.20 2.58
N ILE A 97 0.17 -7.58 1.61
CA ILE A 97 0.79 -6.60 0.71
C ILE A 97 1.28 -5.39 1.50
N ASN A 98 0.49 -4.88 2.44
CA ASN A 98 0.90 -3.72 3.24
C ASN A 98 2.00 -4.06 4.25
N ILE A 99 1.96 -5.23 4.90
CA ILE A 99 3.06 -5.72 5.74
C ILE A 99 4.34 -5.83 4.92
N PHE A 100 4.28 -6.41 3.72
CA PHE A 100 5.42 -6.50 2.82
C PHE A 100 5.99 -5.11 2.51
N GLY A 101 5.13 -4.13 2.22
CA GLY A 101 5.52 -2.72 2.05
C GLY A 101 6.24 -2.14 3.26
N CYS A 102 5.70 -2.35 4.46
CA CYS A 102 6.31 -1.91 5.72
C CYS A 102 7.65 -2.58 6.04
N ILE A 103 8.02 -3.66 5.36
CA ILE A 103 9.34 -4.30 5.49
C ILE A 103 10.29 -3.76 4.43
N VAL A 104 9.87 -3.75 3.15
CA VAL A 104 10.79 -3.42 2.05
C VAL A 104 11.07 -1.93 1.93
N LEU A 105 10.11 -1.06 2.23
CA LEU A 105 10.29 0.39 2.11
C LEU A 105 11.28 0.93 3.15
N PRO A 106 11.26 0.55 4.44
CA PRO A 106 12.29 1.00 5.37
C PRO A 106 13.70 0.53 4.99
N ILE A 107 13.85 -0.74 4.58
CA ILE A 107 15.14 -1.27 4.13
C ILE A 107 15.66 -0.41 2.98
N ALA A 108 14.84 -0.18 1.96
CA ALA A 108 15.25 0.56 0.78
C ALA A 108 15.41 2.08 1.00
N SER A 109 14.75 2.64 2.03
CA SER A 109 14.73 4.09 2.25
C SER A 109 15.76 4.56 3.28
N PHE A 110 16.05 3.75 4.30
CA PHE A 110 16.89 4.15 5.43
C PHE A 110 18.26 3.45 5.49
N TYR A 111 18.47 2.40 4.70
CA TYR A 111 19.77 1.70 4.61
C TYR A 111 20.37 1.90 3.20
N PRO A 112 21.11 2.99 2.96
CA PRO A 112 21.62 3.35 1.62
C PRO A 112 22.81 2.48 1.13
N GLY A 113 23.06 1.31 1.72
CA GLY A 113 24.23 0.46 1.42
C GLY A 113 23.96 -0.86 0.70
N THR A 114 22.72 -1.08 0.23
CA THR A 114 22.30 -2.24 -0.58
C THR A 114 21.54 -1.78 -1.81
#